data_AF-A0A4Y9RQL6-F1
#
_entry.id   AF-A0A4Y9RQL6-F1
#
_cell.length_a   1.000
_cell.length_b   1.000
_cell.length_c   1.000
_cell.angle_alpha   90.00
_cell.angle_beta   90.00
_cell.angle_gamma   90.00
#
_symmetry.space_group_name_H-M   'P 1'
#
loop_
_entity.id
_entity.type
_entity.pdbx_description
1 polymer ?
#
loop_
_entity_poly.entity_id
_entity_poly.type
_entity_poly.pdbx_seq_one_letter_code
_entity_poly.pdbx_strand_id
1 'polypeptide(L)'
;MSNPYAAPEGVMNDLGFAPVEAYQPSLFQTSGRIGRVRYLGYCTMLFGITIVVFFAAGVATLIASALGVIVMGLAYLALLVAGFVLARRRLNDLDQSGWLAVLLFIPLVNMLIGLWMMIGRGSEQANRFGPPPGPNTRGVIIAAWFFLAVPLIGIAAAIAVPAYQTYTQAGVSAQR
;
A
#
# COMPACT_ATOMS: atom_id res chain seq x y z
N MET A 1 28.00 -5.22 53.75
CA MET A 1 29.01 -4.24 53.32
C MET A 1 28.37 -3.43 52.20
N SER A 2 28.02 -2.16 52.46
CA SER A 2 27.49 -1.25 51.44
C SER A 2 28.63 -0.83 50.52
N ASN A 3 28.48 -1.05 49.21
CA ASN A 3 29.50 -0.70 48.21
C ASN A 3 29.56 0.84 48.06
N PRO A 4 30.66 1.51 48.49
CA PRO A 4 30.78 2.98 48.42
C PRO A 4 30.93 3.51 46.99
N TYR A 5 31.21 2.63 46.02
CA TYR A 5 31.38 2.94 44.60
C TYR A 5 30.22 2.42 43.74
N ALA A 6 29.07 2.11 44.34
CA ALA A 6 27.88 1.84 43.56
C ALA A 6 27.51 3.12 42.78
N ALA A 7 27.46 3.00 41.44
CA ALA A 7 26.93 4.08 40.62
C ALA A 7 25.51 4.39 41.11
N PRO A 8 25.12 5.67 41.26
CA PRO A 8 23.74 6.01 41.58
C PRO A 8 22.85 5.29 40.55
N GLU A 9 21.79 4.63 41.01
CA GLU A 9 20.76 4.11 40.12
C GLU A 9 20.19 5.32 39.38
N GLY A 10 20.79 5.62 38.22
CA GLY A 10 20.35 6.71 37.39
C GLY A 10 18.90 6.43 37.09
N VAL A 11 18.01 7.31 37.56
CA VAL A 11 16.59 7.21 37.27
C VAL A 11 16.42 7.52 35.78
N MET A 12 16.67 6.51 34.95
CA MET A 12 16.50 6.56 33.49
C MET A 12 15.02 6.74 33.12
N ASN A 13 14.10 6.66 34.08
CA ASN A 13 12.67 6.87 33.91
C ASN A 13 12.24 8.34 34.02
N ASP A 14 13.14 9.26 34.44
CA ASP A 14 12.79 10.67 34.72
C ASP A 14 13.27 11.64 33.63
N LEU A 15 14.03 11.14 32.66
CA LEU A 15 14.18 11.82 31.39
C LEU A 15 12.83 11.65 30.70
N GLY A 16 12.01 12.71 30.67
CA GLY A 16 10.63 12.74 30.16
C GLY A 16 10.42 12.35 28.69
N PHE A 17 11.13 11.34 28.18
CA PHE A 17 10.73 10.50 27.08
C PHE A 17 9.49 9.73 27.51
N ALA A 18 8.33 10.39 27.49
CA ALA A 18 7.07 9.69 27.40
C ALA A 18 7.23 8.62 26.31
N PRO A 19 6.89 7.34 26.57
CA PRO A 19 6.93 6.33 25.53
C PRO A 19 6.11 6.90 24.37
N VAL A 20 6.77 7.15 23.22
CA VAL A 20 6.13 7.84 22.10
C VAL A 20 4.89 7.04 21.75
N GLU A 21 3.72 7.53 22.17
CA GLU A 21 2.48 6.78 22.09
C GLU A 21 2.25 6.45 20.62
N ALA A 22 2.28 5.15 20.31
CA ALA A 22 2.16 4.69 18.95
C ALA A 22 0.77 5.08 18.43
N TYR A 23 0.75 6.03 17.50
CA TYR A 23 -0.49 6.53 16.93
C TYR A 23 -1.13 5.45 16.06
N GLN A 24 -2.47 5.31 16.06
CA GLN A 24 -3.16 4.34 15.20
C GLN A 24 -3.70 5.01 13.91
N PRO A 25 -3.08 4.79 12.74
CA PRO A 25 -3.53 5.39 11.49
C PRO A 25 -4.95 4.99 11.11
N SER A 26 -5.85 5.96 10.95
CA SER A 26 -7.16 5.75 10.35
C SER A 26 -7.09 5.83 8.82
N LEU A 27 -8.04 5.18 8.15
CA LEU A 27 -8.20 5.14 6.70
C LEU A 27 -8.48 6.54 6.13
N PHE A 28 -9.36 7.30 6.77
CA PHE A 28 -9.85 8.60 6.27
C PHE A 28 -8.94 9.79 6.61
N GLN A 29 -7.78 9.52 7.22
CA GLN A 29 -6.84 10.58 7.55
C GLN A 29 -5.97 10.97 6.37
N THR A 30 -5.82 12.28 6.21
CA THR A 30 -5.05 12.91 5.14
C THR A 30 -3.61 13.21 5.54
N SER A 31 -3.30 13.14 6.83
CA SER A 31 -1.98 13.41 7.42
C SER A 31 -1.50 12.26 8.31
N GLY A 32 -0.25 12.37 8.76
CA GLY A 32 0.42 11.35 9.56
C GLY A 32 1.14 10.30 8.71
N ARG A 33 1.63 9.28 9.41
CA ARG A 33 2.52 8.25 8.86
C ARG A 33 1.81 6.92 8.72
N ILE A 34 2.14 6.16 7.69
CA ILE A 34 1.68 4.78 7.51
C ILE A 34 2.86 3.86 7.20
N GLY A 35 2.94 2.75 7.94
CA GLY A 35 3.97 1.74 7.71
C GLY A 35 3.71 0.95 6.41
N ARG A 36 4.75 0.27 5.92
CA ARG A 36 4.71 -0.49 4.64
C ARG A 36 3.55 -1.48 4.52
N VAL A 37 3.29 -2.26 5.57
CA VAL A 37 2.22 -3.29 5.54
C VAL A 37 0.84 -2.64 5.44
N ARG A 38 0.62 -1.56 6.20
CA ARG A 38 -0.65 -0.82 6.16
C ARG A 38 -0.86 -0.10 4.84
N TYR A 39 0.21 0.47 4.27
CA TYR A 39 0.19 1.03 2.93
C TYR A 39 -0.23 -0.02 1.89
N LEU A 40 0.41 -1.19 1.85
CA LEU A 40 0.07 -2.27 0.91
C LEU A 40 -1.36 -2.79 1.11
N GLY A 41 -1.79 -2.97 2.36
CA GLY A 41 -3.17 -3.39 2.68
C GLY A 41 -4.20 -2.38 2.18
N TYR A 42 -3.97 -1.07 2.39
CA TYR A 42 -4.87 -0.02 1.91
C TYR A 42 -4.83 0.14 0.39
N CYS A 43 -3.68 -0.03 -0.26
CA CYS A 43 -3.58 -0.11 -1.72
C CYS A 43 -4.40 -1.27 -2.29
N THR A 44 -4.39 -2.43 -1.63
CA THR A 44 -5.19 -3.59 -2.04
C THR A 44 -6.69 -3.32 -1.91
N MET A 45 -7.11 -2.72 -0.79
CA MET A 45 -8.52 -2.32 -0.60
C MET A 45 -8.94 -1.29 -1.65
N LEU A 46 -8.11 -0.28 -1.92
CA LEU A 46 -8.37 0.74 -2.93
C LEU A 46 -8.44 0.13 -4.34
N PHE A 47 -7.60 -0.84 -4.65
CA PHE A 47 -7.64 -1.59 -5.91
C PHE A 47 -8.94 -2.40 -6.04
N GLY A 48 -9.37 -3.08 -4.97
CA GLY A 48 -10.66 -3.77 -4.95
C GLY A 48 -11.85 -2.82 -5.17
N ILE A 49 -11.85 -1.67 -4.51
CA ILE A 49 -12.86 -0.61 -4.73
C ILE A 49 -12.83 -0.13 -6.18
N THR A 50 -11.63 0.05 -6.74
CA THR A 50 -11.46 0.45 -8.15
C THR A 50 -12.14 -0.55 -9.08
N ILE A 51 -11.90 -1.86 -8.91
CA ILE A 51 -12.53 -2.90 -9.73
C ILE A 51 -14.06 -2.80 -9.66
N VAL A 52 -14.63 -2.72 -8.45
CA VAL A 52 -16.09 -2.68 -8.25
C VAL A 52 -16.70 -1.42 -8.87
N VAL A 53 -16.10 -0.25 -8.63
CA VAL A 53 -16.62 1.03 -9.11
C VAL A 53 -16.52 1.13 -10.63
N PHE A 54 -15.40 0.73 -11.23
CA PHE A 54 -15.24 0.75 -12.68
C PHE A 54 -16.12 -0.30 -13.39
N PHE A 55 -16.33 -1.47 -12.77
CA PHE A 55 -17.28 -2.45 -13.28
C PHE A 55 -18.71 -1.88 -13.28
N ALA A 56 -19.15 -1.29 -12.17
CA ALA A 56 -20.47 -0.67 -12.07
C ALA A 56 -20.63 0.51 -13.05
N ALA A 57 -19.60 1.35 -13.20
CA ALA A 57 -19.59 2.43 -14.18
C ALA A 57 -19.66 1.90 -15.61
N GLY A 58 -18.94 0.82 -15.93
CA GLY A 58 -19.00 0.13 -17.21
C GLY A 58 -20.42 -0.36 -17.52
N VAL A 59 -21.09 -1.02 -16.57
CA VAL A 59 -22.49 -1.42 -16.72
C VAL A 59 -23.40 -0.21 -16.95
N ALA A 60 -23.20 0.88 -16.22
CA ALA A 60 -23.98 2.11 -16.40
C ALA A 60 -23.81 2.73 -17.79
N THR A 61 -22.60 2.66 -18.38
CA THR A 61 -22.37 3.16 -19.76
C THR A 61 -23.17 2.40 -20.82
N LEU A 62 -23.48 1.11 -20.59
CA LEU A 62 -24.30 0.31 -21.50
C LEU A 62 -25.78 0.74 -21.48
N ILE A 63 -26.25 1.33 -20.38
CA ILE A 63 -27.63 1.81 -20.21
C ILE A 63 -27.75 3.27 -20.63
N ALA A 64 -26.82 4.12 -20.19
CA ALA A 64 -26.80 5.55 -20.44
C ALA A 64 -25.35 6.03 -20.61
N SER A 65 -24.90 6.10 -21.86
CA SER A 65 -23.48 6.34 -22.21
C SER A 65 -22.91 7.62 -21.61
N ALA A 66 -23.59 8.76 -21.76
CA ALA A 66 -23.11 10.04 -21.24
C ALA A 66 -23.00 10.05 -19.71
N LEU A 67 -24.00 9.51 -19.00
CA LEU A 67 -24.01 9.46 -17.55
C LEU A 67 -22.93 8.51 -17.01
N GLY A 68 -22.76 7.35 -17.64
CA GLY A 68 -21.73 6.38 -17.28
C GLY A 68 -20.31 6.94 -17.42
N VAL A 69 -20.03 7.71 -18.48
CA VAL A 69 -18.73 8.35 -18.69
C VAL A 69 -18.44 9.39 -17.59
N ILE A 70 -19.43 10.21 -17.22
CA ILE A 70 -19.28 11.21 -16.15
C ILE A 70 -18.97 10.52 -14.81
N VAL A 71 -19.75 9.49 -14.45
CA VAL A 71 -19.55 8.73 -13.21
C VAL A 71 -18.16 8.08 -13.18
N MET A 72 -17.73 7.49 -14.29
CA MET A 72 -16.40 6.90 -14.42
C MET A 72 -15.28 7.93 -14.22
N GLY A 73 -15.42 9.12 -14.81
CA GLY A 73 -14.45 10.21 -14.64
C GLY A 73 -14.36 10.72 -13.19
N LEU A 74 -15.50 10.91 -12.53
CA LEU A 74 -15.54 11.32 -11.12
C LEU A 74 -14.96 10.25 -10.19
N ALA A 75 -15.30 8.98 -10.43
CA ALA A 75 -14.74 7.84 -9.69
C ALA A 75 -13.21 7.79 -9.83
N TYR A 76 -12.70 7.95 -11.06
CA TYR A 76 -11.26 7.98 -11.31
C TYR A 76 -10.56 9.10 -10.53
N LEU A 77 -11.10 10.32 -10.54
CA LEU A 77 -10.54 11.44 -9.78
C LEU A 77 -10.52 11.18 -8.27
N ALA A 78 -11.62 10.64 -7.71
CA ALA A 78 -11.69 10.31 -6.30
C ALA A 78 -10.65 9.25 -5.89
N LEU A 79 -10.48 8.21 -6.72
CA LEU A 79 -9.50 7.15 -6.51
C LEU A 79 -8.06 7.67 -6.64
N LEU A 80 -7.82 8.59 -7.57
CA LEU A 80 -6.53 9.25 -7.76
C LEU A 80 -6.14 10.04 -6.52
N VAL A 81 -7.06 10.84 -5.97
CA VAL A 81 -6.84 11.60 -4.73
C VAL A 81 -6.57 10.65 -3.55
N ALA A 82 -7.35 9.58 -3.41
CA ALA A 82 -7.14 8.58 -2.36
C ALA A 82 -5.76 7.92 -2.46
N GLY A 83 -5.35 7.51 -3.67
CA GLY A 83 -4.04 6.94 -3.93
C GLY A 83 -2.90 7.91 -3.60
N PHE A 84 -3.05 9.17 -3.99
CA PHE A 84 -2.08 10.22 -3.67
C PHE A 84 -1.93 10.45 -2.17
N VAL A 85 -3.04 10.51 -1.42
CA VAL A 85 -3.03 10.66 0.03
C VAL A 85 -2.30 9.50 0.70
N LEU A 86 -2.56 8.26 0.28
CA LEU A 86 -1.85 7.08 0.81
C LEU A 86 -0.36 7.16 0.51
N ALA A 87 0.02 7.48 -0.73
CA ALA A 87 1.42 7.62 -1.11
C ALA A 87 2.15 8.70 -0.31
N ARG A 88 1.52 9.87 -0.15
CA ARG A 88 2.03 10.98 0.66
C ARG A 88 2.31 10.54 2.10
N ARG A 89 1.36 9.85 2.74
CA ARG A 89 1.51 9.36 4.13
C ARG A 89 2.61 8.31 4.25
N ARG A 90 2.83 7.50 3.22
CA ARG A 90 3.92 6.53 3.19
C ARG A 90 5.28 7.19 3.01
N LEU A 91 5.37 8.23 2.18
CA LEU A 91 6.58 9.05 2.05
C LEU A 91 6.90 9.80 3.35
N ASN A 92 5.89 10.30 4.04
CA ASN A 92 6.07 10.89 5.37
C ASN A 92 6.64 9.88 6.39
N ASP A 93 6.30 8.59 6.26
CA ASP A 93 6.86 7.55 7.13
C ASP A 93 8.35 7.26 6.85
N LEU A 94 8.77 7.44 5.60
CA LEU A 94 10.18 7.42 5.17
C LEU A 94 10.94 8.71 5.50
N ASP A 95 10.29 9.66 6.18
CA ASP A 95 10.79 11.01 6.46
C ASP A 95 11.16 11.80 5.19
N GLN A 96 10.38 11.62 4.13
CA GLN A 96 10.58 12.24 2.82
C GLN A 96 9.44 13.19 2.49
N SER A 97 9.64 14.09 1.52
CA SER A 97 8.61 15.05 1.16
C SER A 97 7.43 14.33 0.49
N GLY A 98 6.21 14.62 0.97
CA GLY A 98 4.99 14.03 0.41
C GLY A 98 4.75 14.37 -1.07
N TRP A 99 5.38 15.43 -1.58
CA TRP A 99 5.32 15.83 -2.99
C TRP A 99 6.01 14.85 -3.93
N LEU A 100 6.92 14.00 -3.44
CA LEU A 100 7.48 12.91 -4.25
C LEU A 100 6.40 11.94 -4.74
N ALA A 101 5.19 11.93 -4.14
CA ALA A 101 4.06 11.15 -4.61
C ALA A 101 3.63 11.53 -6.03
N VAL A 102 3.90 12.76 -6.50
CA VAL A 102 3.60 13.18 -7.87
C VAL A 102 4.39 12.35 -8.90
N LEU A 103 5.58 11.86 -8.54
CA LEU A 103 6.38 10.99 -9.41
C LEU A 103 5.70 9.65 -9.70
N LEU A 104 4.70 9.25 -8.90
CA LEU A 104 3.90 8.06 -9.16
C LEU A 104 2.98 8.19 -10.38
N PHE A 105 2.77 9.41 -10.90
CA PHE A 105 2.02 9.65 -12.14
C PHE A 105 2.88 9.53 -13.40
N ILE A 106 4.21 9.47 -13.25
CA ILE A 106 5.14 9.34 -14.37
C ILE A 106 5.37 7.83 -14.60
N PRO A 107 5.04 7.28 -15.78
CA PRO A 107 5.31 5.88 -16.09
C PRO A 107 6.79 5.53 -15.91
N LEU A 108 7.07 4.28 -15.53
CA LEU A 108 8.41 3.75 -15.19
C LEU A 108 9.01 4.32 -13.90
N VAL A 109 9.00 5.65 -13.71
CA VAL A 109 9.43 6.30 -12.47
C VAL A 109 8.55 5.85 -11.31
N ASN A 110 7.24 5.71 -11.56
CA ASN A 110 6.30 5.19 -10.58
C ASN A 110 6.66 3.79 -10.06
N MET A 111 7.24 2.93 -10.91
CA MET A 111 7.67 1.58 -10.51
C MET A 111 8.87 1.65 -9.56
N LEU A 112 9.84 2.53 -9.85
CA LEU A 112 11.02 2.72 -9.00
C LEU A 112 10.65 3.29 -7.64
N ILE A 113 9.85 4.37 -7.61
CA ILE A 113 9.37 4.98 -6.36
C ILE A 113 8.47 4.01 -5.59
N GLY A 114 7.56 3.31 -6.27
CA GLY A 114 6.69 2.31 -5.66
C GLY A 114 7.47 1.17 -5.02
N LEU A 115 8.50 0.65 -5.70
CA LEU A 115 9.36 -0.40 -5.16
C LEU A 115 10.16 0.08 -3.94
N TRP A 116 10.72 1.28 -4.02
CA TRP A 116 11.40 1.90 -2.88
C TRP A 116 10.45 2.10 -1.69
N MET A 117 9.21 2.53 -1.91
CA MET A 117 8.20 2.67 -0.86
C MET A 117 7.76 1.32 -0.28
N MET A 118 7.82 0.24 -1.05
CA MET A 118 7.48 -1.11 -0.60
C MET A 118 8.58 -1.73 0.28
N ILE A 119 9.84 -1.55 -0.10
CA ILE A 119 10.99 -2.18 0.59
C ILE A 119 11.52 -1.28 1.72
N GLY A 120 11.51 0.04 1.53
CA GLY A 120 12.11 1.01 2.44
C GLY A 120 11.61 0.88 3.88
N ARG A 121 12.51 0.95 4.86
CA ARG A 121 12.13 0.97 6.28
C ARG A 121 11.67 2.38 6.65
N GLY A 122 10.54 2.48 7.36
CA GLY A 122 10.13 3.74 7.98
C GLY A 122 11.03 4.12 9.16
N SER A 123 10.92 5.36 9.62
CA SER A 123 11.65 5.84 10.81
C SER A 123 11.14 5.17 12.09
N GLU A 124 12.03 4.63 12.93
CA GLU A 124 11.62 3.94 14.16
C GLU A 124 11.21 4.92 15.27
N GLN A 125 11.82 6.12 15.26
CA GLN A 125 11.50 7.21 16.18
C GLN A 125 10.43 8.14 15.61
N ALA A 126 9.95 9.07 16.44
CA ALA A 126 9.14 10.19 15.96
C ALA A 126 9.92 10.99 14.90
N ASN A 127 9.23 11.42 13.85
CA ASN A 127 9.80 12.28 12.81
C ASN A 127 8.98 13.57 12.70
N ARG A 128 9.33 14.46 11.76
CA ARG A 128 8.63 15.75 11.55
C ARG A 128 7.14 15.61 11.21
N PHE A 129 6.69 14.42 10.83
CA PHE A 129 5.31 14.10 10.46
C PHE A 129 4.54 13.36 11.56
N GLY A 130 5.16 13.15 12.73
CA GLY A 130 4.53 12.62 13.92
C GLY A 130 5.12 11.30 14.45
N PRO A 131 4.44 10.70 15.45
CA PRO A 131 4.87 9.46 16.08
C PRO A 131 4.81 8.25 15.13
N PRO A 132 5.55 7.17 15.43
CA PRO A 132 5.53 5.96 14.61
C PRO A 132 4.13 5.32 14.57
N PRO A 133 3.79 4.64 13.46
CA PRO A 133 2.49 3.97 13.33
C PRO A 133 2.41 2.75 14.26
N GLY A 134 1.26 2.60 14.91
CA GLY A 134 0.95 1.48 15.79
C GLY A 134 0.84 0.13 15.07
N PRO A 135 0.71 -0.97 15.86
CA PRO A 135 0.72 -2.33 15.34
C PRO A 135 -0.38 -2.58 14.30
N ASN A 136 -0.09 -3.45 13.32
CA ASN A 136 -1.02 -3.77 12.23
C ASN A 136 -2.03 -4.83 12.66
N THR A 137 -3.28 -4.65 12.27
CA THR A 137 -4.33 -5.65 12.43
C THR A 137 -4.16 -6.81 11.44
N ARG A 138 -4.65 -8.01 11.81
CA ARG A 138 -4.55 -9.22 10.96
C ARG A 138 -5.15 -9.01 9.57
N GLY A 139 -6.28 -8.32 9.46
CA GLY A 139 -6.92 -8.04 8.17
C GLY A 139 -6.04 -7.21 7.24
N VAL A 140 -5.30 -6.23 7.76
CA VAL A 140 -4.36 -5.42 6.98
C VAL A 140 -3.17 -6.25 6.50
N ILE A 141 -2.67 -7.16 7.34
CA ILE A 141 -1.58 -8.08 6.97
C ILE A 141 -2.03 -9.01 5.84
N ILE A 142 -3.21 -9.60 5.97
CA ILE A 142 -3.79 -10.47 4.93
C ILE A 142 -3.98 -9.68 3.63
N ALA A 143 -4.55 -8.48 3.69
CA ALA A 143 -4.71 -7.62 2.52
C ALA A 143 -3.36 -7.28 1.86
N ALA A 144 -2.33 -6.99 2.65
CA ALA A 144 -0.99 -6.73 2.13
C ALA A 144 -0.39 -7.95 1.39
N TRP A 145 -0.66 -9.17 1.86
CA TRP A 145 -0.24 -10.39 1.16
C TRP A 145 -0.99 -10.59 -0.17
N PHE A 146 -2.28 -10.25 -0.21
CA PHE A 146 -3.04 -10.28 -1.46
C PHE A 146 -2.45 -9.35 -2.52
N PHE A 147 -1.94 -8.17 -2.12
CA PHE A 147 -1.24 -7.25 -3.03
C PHE A 147 -0.12 -7.94 -3.82
N LEU A 148 0.63 -8.83 -3.17
CA LEU A 148 1.77 -9.53 -3.76
C LEU A 148 1.32 -10.82 -4.48
N ALA A 149 0.39 -11.57 -3.89
CA ALA A 149 -0.01 -12.87 -4.42
C ALA A 149 -0.77 -12.76 -5.75
N VAL A 150 -1.71 -11.81 -5.88
CA VAL A 150 -2.55 -11.66 -7.08
C VAL A 150 -1.74 -11.44 -8.36
N PRO A 151 -0.81 -10.46 -8.45
CA PRO A 151 -0.03 -10.26 -9.66
C PRO A 151 0.90 -11.45 -9.96
N LEU A 152 1.46 -12.11 -8.94
CA LEU A 152 2.31 -13.29 -9.14
C LEU A 152 1.54 -14.46 -9.74
N ILE A 153 0.33 -14.73 -9.23
CA ILE A 153 -0.56 -15.76 -9.80
C ILE A 153 -0.97 -15.39 -11.23
N GLY A 154 -1.28 -14.11 -11.49
CA GLY A 154 -1.61 -13.63 -12.81
C GLY A 154 -0.48 -13.83 -13.83
N ILE A 155 0.77 -13.52 -13.46
CA ILE A 155 1.96 -13.74 -14.29
C ILE A 155 2.16 -15.24 -14.55
N ALA A 156 2.07 -16.07 -13.50
CA ALA A 156 2.19 -17.52 -13.64
C ALA A 156 1.12 -18.10 -14.58
N ALA A 157 -0.14 -17.65 -14.46
CA ALA A 157 -1.24 -18.05 -15.33
C ALA A 157 -1.01 -17.60 -16.79
N ALA A 158 -0.52 -16.37 -17.00
CA ALA A 158 -0.22 -15.85 -18.33
C ALA A 158 0.86 -16.65 -19.07
N ILE A 159 1.75 -17.33 -18.35
CA ILE A 159 2.78 -18.22 -18.92
C ILE A 159 2.26 -19.65 -19.05
N ALA A 160 1.60 -20.17 -18.01
CA ALA A 160 1.20 -21.58 -17.94
C ALA A 160 0.04 -21.92 -18.88
N VAL A 161 -0.95 -21.03 -19.03
CA VAL A 161 -2.12 -21.27 -19.88
C VAL A 161 -1.74 -21.47 -21.36
N PRO A 162 -0.99 -20.56 -22.02
CA PRO A 162 -0.61 -20.79 -23.41
C PRO A 162 0.32 -22.01 -23.56
N ALA A 163 1.22 -22.25 -22.61
CA ALA A 163 2.08 -23.44 -22.65
C ALA A 163 1.27 -24.75 -22.62
N TYR A 164 0.22 -24.81 -21.79
CA TYR A 164 -0.70 -25.96 -21.75
C TYR A 164 -1.52 -26.10 -23.04
N GLN A 165 -1.97 -24.99 -23.62
CA GLN A 165 -2.68 -25.01 -24.91
C GLN A 165 -1.81 -25.59 -26.03
N THR A 166 -0.52 -25.22 -26.10
CA THR A 166 0.40 -25.78 -27.10
C THR A 166 0.61 -27.28 -26.91
N TYR A 167 0.76 -27.76 -25.66
CA TYR A 167 0.90 -29.19 -25.37
C TYR A 167 -0.32 -30.01 -25.83
N THR A 168 -1.52 -29.54 -25.53
CA THR A 168 -2.76 -30.24 -25.91
C THR A 168 -2.98 -30.25 -27.43
N GLN A 169 -2.66 -29.15 -28.13
CA GLN A 169 -2.73 -29.10 -29.60
C GLN A 169 -1.73 -30.05 -30.26
N ALA A 170 -0.50 -30.15 -29.76
CA ALA A 170 0.52 -31.08 -30.26
C ALA A 170 0.11 -32.55 -30.07
N GLY A 171 -0.57 -32.87 -28.96
CA GLY A 171 -1.12 -34.21 -28.74
C GLY A 171 -2.24 -34.57 -29.72
N VAL A 172 -3.12 -33.61 -30.05
CA VAL A 172 -4.22 -33.81 -31.03
C VAL A 172 -3.69 -33.97 -32.45
N SER A 173 -2.65 -33.22 -32.85
CA SER A 173 -2.08 -33.34 -34.20
C SER A 173 -1.31 -34.64 -34.42
N ALA A 174 -0.70 -35.22 -33.37
CA ALA A 174 -0.01 -36.51 -33.46
C ALA A 174 -0.94 -37.72 -33.65
N GLN A 175 -2.26 -37.55 -33.46
CA GLN A 175 -3.27 -38.60 -33.60
C GLN A 175 -4.00 -38.60 -34.96
N ARG A 176 -3.76 -37.58 -35.80
CA ARG A 176 -4.31 -37.49 -37.17
C ARG A 176 -3.27 -37.96 -38.18
#